data_AF-A0AAN6XBI8-F1
#
_entry.id   AF-A0AAN6XBI8-F1
#
_cell.length_a   1.000
_cell.length_b   1.000
_cell.length_c   1.000
_cell.angle_alpha   90.00
_cell.angle_beta   90.00
_cell.angle_gamma   90.00
#
_symmetry.space_group_name_H-M   'P 1'
#
loop_
_entity.id
_entity.type
_entity.pdbx_description
1 polymer ?
#
loop_
_entity_poly.entity_id
_entity_poly.type
_entity_poly.pdbx_seq_one_letter_code
_entity_poly.pdbx_strand_id
1 'polypeptide(L)'
;MPTINVDKYRLFEELGEQFTEESFQQLCFDFGIELDKDTENDPSRPKDQRPELAIEIPANRYDMLCFEGIAMHLNIFRGKEGTPNWRLADIPEDKLQTLTITKETEQVRPYAAGAILRNIKFTQDSYDSFISLQDKLHQNLARQRTLVAIGTHDLDTIQGPFTYEALPPKDINFVPLNQTKKISGEELMSFYETDRHLGRYLHILRDKPVYPVILDANREICSLPPVINSERSKITLETKNVFIDMTATDQTKLDVVCNIMVAMFSKYCAEPFVIEPVKVVSEHNGATRITPSLATRTMDVEVDYLNQVTGLNESPESICKLLSKMAYKAEPSTDPKFVKVTVPPTRADVLHPCDVMEDVAIAYGFNSLPRSSPNRSVTIGKPLMINKLSDIVRTECAMAGWVEVMPLILCSHEENFEWLNRKDDGTTAVKLANPRTVEYQVARTSLLPGLLKTLSENKAMKLPLQIIESADVVFKDDSVERKARNERRWAAAHYGKTSGFEIVHGLLDRVMTMLKVAFVTHEEGLEGKSIDYTVKENPSKADGYFIQEIDEPTFFKGRAAAIYVRLGGELKRIGELGVLHPTVLEKFDLRYPVSTLEINLEVFL
;
A
#
# COMPACT_ATOMS: atom_id res chain seq x y z
N MET A 1 -8.69 -2.57 2.09
CA MET A 1 -8.58 -3.92 2.70
C MET A 1 -9.40 -4.88 1.83
N PRO A 2 -9.20 -6.21 1.87
CA PRO A 2 -10.08 -7.12 1.12
C PRO A 2 -11.50 -7.05 1.66
N THR A 3 -12.45 -6.62 0.83
CA THR A 3 -13.88 -6.66 1.12
C THR A 3 -14.48 -7.98 0.62
N ILE A 4 -15.23 -8.65 1.50
CA ILE A 4 -15.94 -9.91 1.22
C ILE A 4 -17.43 -9.64 1.31
N ASN A 5 -18.15 -9.94 0.22
CA ASN A 5 -19.60 -9.86 0.19
C ASN A 5 -20.17 -11.21 0.60
N VAL A 6 -21.10 -11.21 1.55
CA VAL A 6 -21.77 -12.41 2.06
C VAL A 6 -23.28 -12.20 2.11
N ASP A 7 -24.06 -13.23 1.79
CA ASP A 7 -25.51 -13.20 1.96
C ASP A 7 -25.84 -12.99 3.45
N LYS A 8 -26.59 -11.91 3.74
CA LYS A 8 -26.92 -11.45 5.09
C LYS A 8 -27.69 -12.52 5.87
N TYR A 9 -28.78 -13.02 5.30
CA TYR A 9 -29.67 -13.92 6.01
C TYR A 9 -29.04 -15.30 6.19
N ARG A 10 -28.28 -15.76 5.20
CA ARG A 10 -27.52 -17.01 5.30
C ARG A 10 -26.44 -16.90 6.37
N LEU A 11 -25.74 -15.77 6.46
CA LEU A 11 -24.76 -15.55 7.52
C LEU A 11 -25.44 -15.59 8.89
N PHE A 12 -26.58 -14.91 9.06
CA PHE A 12 -27.31 -14.89 10.33
C PHE A 12 -27.87 -16.26 10.72
N GLU A 13 -28.29 -17.06 9.73
CA GLU A 13 -28.67 -18.45 9.92
C GLU A 13 -27.48 -19.30 10.43
N GLU A 14 -26.31 -19.20 9.79
CA GLU A 14 -25.08 -19.91 10.21
C GLU A 14 -24.58 -19.43 11.60
N LEU A 15 -24.77 -18.15 11.91
CA LEU A 15 -24.48 -17.58 13.23
C LEU A 15 -25.54 -17.94 14.29
N GLY A 16 -26.64 -18.57 13.89
CA GLY A 16 -27.73 -19.03 14.74
C GLY A 16 -28.46 -17.91 15.49
N GLU A 17 -28.47 -16.68 14.95
CA GLU A 17 -29.13 -15.51 15.54
C GLU A 17 -29.41 -14.44 14.48
N GLN A 18 -30.54 -13.76 14.58
CA GLN A 18 -30.86 -12.61 13.74
C GLN A 18 -30.31 -11.34 14.38
N PHE A 19 -29.49 -10.58 13.65
CA PHE A 19 -28.89 -9.35 14.13
C PHE A 19 -29.58 -8.12 13.55
N THR A 20 -29.64 -7.04 14.34
CA THR A 20 -29.80 -5.70 13.80
C THR A 20 -28.47 -5.23 13.20
N GLU A 21 -28.52 -4.27 12.27
CA GLU A 21 -27.31 -3.65 11.68
C GLU A 21 -26.34 -3.17 12.77
N GLU A 22 -26.83 -2.42 13.76
CA GLU A 22 -26.03 -1.93 14.89
C GLU A 22 -25.39 -3.06 15.71
N SER A 23 -26.15 -4.12 16.02
CA SER A 23 -25.62 -5.25 16.80
C SER A 23 -24.56 -6.05 16.04
N PHE A 24 -24.73 -6.19 14.71
CA PHE A 24 -23.75 -6.88 13.88
C PHE A 24 -22.51 -6.03 13.65
N GLN A 25 -22.68 -4.71 13.49
CA GLN A 25 -21.57 -3.77 13.43
C GLN A 25 -20.75 -3.78 14.72
N GLN A 26 -21.40 -3.84 15.89
CA GLN A 26 -20.70 -3.98 17.17
C GLN A 26 -19.93 -5.30 17.26
N LEU A 27 -20.52 -6.42 16.83
CA LEU A 27 -19.81 -7.71 16.77
C LEU A 27 -18.59 -7.66 15.85
N CYS A 28 -18.72 -7.01 14.69
CA CYS A 28 -17.61 -6.80 13.77
C CYS A 28 -16.49 -5.98 14.45
N PHE A 29 -16.86 -4.86 15.07
CA PHE A 29 -15.94 -3.97 15.76
C PHE A 29 -15.20 -4.68 16.91
N ASP A 30 -15.92 -5.44 17.73
CA ASP A 30 -15.35 -6.20 18.85
C ASP A 30 -14.34 -7.26 18.39
N PHE A 31 -14.56 -7.85 17.20
CA PHE A 31 -13.64 -8.82 16.60
C PHE A 31 -12.47 -8.16 15.83
N GLY A 32 -12.59 -6.89 15.45
CA GLY A 32 -11.60 -6.17 14.64
C GLY A 32 -11.80 -6.28 13.12
N ILE A 33 -13.05 -6.50 12.68
CA ILE A 33 -13.48 -6.39 11.26
C ILE A 33 -14.48 -5.25 11.12
N GLU A 34 -14.71 -4.77 9.90
CA GLU A 34 -15.61 -3.64 9.67
C GLU A 34 -16.75 -4.03 8.73
N LEU A 35 -17.99 -3.69 9.12
CA LEU A 35 -19.13 -3.73 8.20
C LEU A 35 -19.11 -2.44 7.37
N ASP A 36 -18.66 -2.53 6.13
CA ASP A 36 -18.61 -1.38 5.20
C ASP A 36 -20.00 -1.03 4.66
N LYS A 37 -20.79 -2.05 4.32
CA LYS A 37 -22.11 -1.83 3.74
C LYS A 37 -23.10 -2.96 4.03
N ASP A 38 -24.32 -2.58 4.37
CA ASP A 38 -25.50 -3.45 4.35
C ASP A 38 -26.41 -3.04 3.19
N THR A 39 -26.71 -3.98 2.29
CA THR A 39 -27.50 -3.70 1.08
C THR A 39 -29.00 -3.93 1.25
N GLU A 40 -29.48 -4.32 2.45
CA GLU A 40 -30.90 -4.59 2.68
C GLU A 40 -31.81 -3.42 2.28
N ASN A 41 -31.42 -2.22 2.73
CA ASN A 41 -32.13 -0.96 2.49
C ASN A 41 -31.55 -0.13 1.34
N ASP A 42 -30.60 -0.68 0.57
CA ASP A 42 -29.99 0.04 -0.55
C ASP A 42 -30.96 0.16 -1.73
N PRO A 43 -31.35 1.38 -2.15
CA PRO A 43 -32.27 1.58 -3.28
C PRO A 43 -31.70 1.11 -4.63
N SER A 44 -30.38 0.93 -4.74
CA SER A 44 -29.70 0.43 -5.94
C SER A 44 -29.67 -1.10 -6.03
N ARG A 45 -30.04 -1.83 -4.95
CA ARG A 45 -30.07 -3.29 -4.95
C ARG A 45 -31.20 -3.81 -5.86
N PRO A 46 -30.92 -4.74 -6.79
CA PRO A 46 -31.96 -5.45 -7.53
C PRO A 46 -32.92 -6.18 -6.59
N LYS A 47 -34.23 -6.04 -6.80
CA LYS A 47 -35.26 -6.61 -5.88
C LYS A 47 -35.24 -8.14 -5.83
N ASP A 48 -34.69 -8.77 -6.85
CA ASP A 48 -34.52 -10.21 -7.03
C ASP A 48 -33.25 -10.76 -6.35
N GLN A 49 -32.29 -9.90 -5.98
CA GLN A 49 -31.10 -10.30 -5.24
C GLN A 49 -31.35 -10.27 -3.73
N ARG A 50 -30.79 -11.23 -3.00
CA ARG A 50 -30.84 -11.21 -1.53
C ARG A 50 -29.94 -10.10 -0.99
N PRO A 51 -30.24 -9.55 0.20
CA PRO A 51 -29.35 -8.62 0.87
C PRO A 51 -27.98 -9.24 1.15
N GLU A 52 -26.94 -8.52 0.79
CA GLU A 52 -25.54 -8.82 1.11
C GLU A 52 -24.98 -7.84 2.15
N LEU A 53 -24.06 -8.36 2.96
CA LEU A 53 -23.17 -7.59 3.83
C LEU A 53 -21.79 -7.54 3.18
N ALA A 54 -21.26 -6.33 2.99
CA ALA A 54 -19.87 -6.11 2.59
C ALA A 54 -19.02 -5.94 3.86
N ILE A 55 -18.16 -6.90 4.12
CA ILE A 55 -17.33 -6.94 5.34
C ILE A 55 -15.87 -6.76 4.93
N GLU A 56 -15.21 -5.75 5.49
CA GLU A 56 -13.77 -5.56 5.33
C GLU A 56 -12.99 -6.41 6.32
N ILE A 57 -12.05 -7.19 5.78
CA ILE A 57 -11.24 -8.12 6.53
C ILE A 57 -9.78 -7.62 6.57
N PRO A 58 -9.09 -7.72 7.71
CA PRO A 58 -7.66 -7.45 7.81
C PRO A 58 -6.85 -8.23 6.76
N ALA A 59 -5.92 -7.56 6.08
CA ALA A 59 -5.16 -8.17 4.98
C ALA A 59 -4.20 -9.30 5.42
N ASN A 60 -3.99 -9.47 6.72
CA ASN A 60 -3.23 -10.57 7.34
C ASN A 60 -4.08 -11.82 7.64
N ARG A 61 -5.42 -11.71 7.70
CA ARG A 61 -6.34 -12.81 8.04
C ARG A 61 -6.92 -13.49 6.81
N TYR A 62 -6.09 -14.32 6.17
CA TYR A 62 -6.48 -15.02 4.93
C TYR A 62 -7.56 -16.08 5.12
N ASP A 63 -7.69 -16.59 6.35
CA ASP A 63 -8.69 -17.53 6.82
C ASP A 63 -10.10 -16.94 6.90
N MET A 64 -10.28 -15.64 6.65
CA MET A 64 -11.57 -14.95 6.62
C MET A 64 -11.92 -14.39 5.24
N LEU A 65 -11.25 -14.83 4.18
CA LEU A 65 -11.51 -14.36 2.80
C LEU A 65 -12.72 -15.03 2.13
N CYS A 66 -13.51 -15.79 2.86
CA CYS A 66 -14.74 -16.42 2.36
C CYS A 66 -15.82 -16.48 3.45
N PHE A 67 -17.05 -16.81 3.03
CA PHE A 67 -18.20 -16.96 3.91
C PHE A 67 -17.92 -17.92 5.08
N GLU A 68 -17.34 -19.09 4.76
CA GLU A 68 -17.09 -20.17 5.71
C GLU A 68 -16.12 -19.73 6.81
N GLY A 69 -15.07 -19.00 6.43
CA GLY A 69 -14.08 -18.44 7.34
C GLY A 69 -14.67 -17.41 8.28
N ILE A 70 -15.43 -16.44 7.75
CA ILE A 70 -16.09 -15.39 8.55
C ILE A 70 -17.05 -16.01 9.55
N ALA A 71 -17.95 -16.89 9.09
CA ALA A 71 -18.93 -17.52 9.96
C ALA A 71 -18.27 -18.36 11.07
N MET A 72 -17.27 -19.17 10.72
CA MET A 72 -16.51 -19.99 11.67
C MET A 72 -15.85 -19.13 12.74
N HIS A 73 -15.09 -18.09 12.35
CA HIS A 73 -14.36 -17.27 13.32
C HIS A 73 -15.29 -16.44 14.21
N LEU A 74 -16.40 -15.93 13.70
CA LEU A 74 -17.40 -15.24 14.52
C LEU A 74 -18.10 -16.18 15.50
N ASN A 75 -18.40 -17.43 15.11
CA ASN A 75 -18.97 -18.43 16.01
C ASN A 75 -17.98 -18.87 17.10
N ILE A 76 -16.69 -19.04 16.77
CA ILE A 76 -15.64 -19.32 17.74
C ILE A 76 -15.47 -18.16 18.72
N PHE A 77 -15.44 -16.92 18.23
CA PHE A 77 -15.30 -15.72 19.07
C PHE A 77 -16.43 -15.56 20.07
N ARG A 78 -17.66 -15.86 19.63
CA ARG A 78 -18.87 -15.87 20.46
C ARG A 78 -18.98 -17.09 21.39
N GLY A 79 -18.04 -18.04 21.29
CA GLY A 79 -18.04 -19.27 22.08
C GLY A 79 -19.16 -20.25 21.74
N LYS A 80 -19.77 -20.13 20.55
CA LYS A 80 -20.80 -21.06 20.07
C LYS A 80 -20.18 -22.35 19.53
N GLU A 81 -18.99 -22.25 18.95
CA GLU A 81 -18.24 -23.36 18.38
C GLU A 81 -16.81 -23.38 18.91
N GLY A 82 -16.16 -24.55 18.86
CA GLY A 82 -14.73 -24.68 19.13
C GLY A 82 -13.91 -24.67 17.84
N THR A 83 -12.60 -24.49 17.96
CA THR A 83 -11.69 -24.61 16.80
C THR A 83 -11.83 -25.98 16.13
N PRO A 84 -12.05 -26.06 14.81
CA PRO A 84 -12.07 -27.31 14.09
C PRO A 84 -10.76 -28.09 14.22
N ASN A 85 -10.88 -29.42 14.18
CA ASN A 85 -9.72 -30.30 14.14
C ASN A 85 -9.41 -30.71 12.69
N TRP A 86 -8.67 -29.87 11.97
CA TRP A 86 -8.18 -30.20 10.64
C TRP A 86 -7.15 -31.33 10.73
N ARG A 87 -7.42 -32.45 10.06
CA ARG A 87 -6.52 -33.60 10.02
C ARG A 87 -6.41 -34.19 8.63
N LEU A 88 -5.30 -34.86 8.38
CA LEU A 88 -5.12 -35.67 7.18
C LEU A 88 -5.82 -37.03 7.37
N ALA A 89 -6.38 -37.56 6.28
CA ALA A 89 -6.88 -38.92 6.23
C ALA A 89 -5.70 -39.91 6.36
N ASP A 90 -5.91 -40.98 7.12
CA ASP A 90 -4.93 -42.07 7.27
C ASP A 90 -5.06 -43.03 6.09
N ILE A 91 -4.22 -42.84 5.07
CA ILE A 91 -4.24 -43.61 3.83
C ILE A 91 -2.88 -44.31 3.68
N PRO A 92 -2.88 -45.64 3.45
CA PRO A 92 -1.64 -46.38 3.17
C PRO A 92 -0.86 -45.79 2.00
N GLU A 93 0.47 -45.77 2.11
CA GLU A 93 1.35 -45.10 1.14
C GLU A 93 1.20 -45.64 -0.29
N ASP A 94 0.88 -46.93 -0.46
CA ASP A 94 0.63 -47.58 -1.74
C ASP A 94 -0.66 -47.11 -2.44
N LYS A 95 -1.55 -46.44 -1.71
CA LYS A 95 -2.85 -45.93 -2.21
C LYS A 95 -2.90 -44.42 -2.31
N LEU A 96 -1.86 -43.71 -1.83
CA LEU A 96 -1.79 -42.26 -1.94
C LEU A 96 -1.69 -41.83 -3.40
N GLN A 97 -2.49 -40.84 -3.78
CA GLN A 97 -2.30 -40.16 -5.05
C GLN A 97 -0.94 -39.45 -5.03
N THR A 98 -0.24 -39.49 -6.16
CA THR A 98 1.09 -38.89 -6.29
C THR A 98 1.08 -37.78 -7.32
N LEU A 99 1.89 -36.73 -7.07
CA LEU A 99 2.17 -35.65 -8.01
C LEU A 99 3.70 -35.57 -8.19
N THR A 100 4.20 -36.01 -9.34
CA THR A 100 5.64 -36.05 -9.61
C THR A 100 6.12 -34.77 -10.29
N ILE A 101 7.04 -34.04 -9.67
CA ILE A 101 7.63 -32.81 -10.20
C ILE A 101 8.92 -33.13 -10.96
N THR A 102 8.98 -32.68 -12.20
CA THR A 102 10.17 -32.81 -13.06
C THR A 102 11.09 -31.60 -12.97
N LYS A 103 12.37 -31.79 -13.31
CA LYS A 103 13.42 -30.78 -13.15
C LYS A 103 13.19 -29.54 -14.01
N GLU A 104 12.52 -29.70 -15.15
CA GLU A 104 12.28 -28.65 -16.12
C GLU A 104 11.42 -27.52 -15.53
N THR A 105 10.60 -27.84 -14.53
CA THR A 105 9.73 -26.88 -13.83
C THR A 105 10.51 -25.78 -13.10
N GLU A 106 11.76 -26.03 -12.68
CA GLU A 106 12.62 -25.04 -12.01
C GLU A 106 12.91 -23.80 -12.88
N GLN A 107 12.80 -23.93 -14.21
CA GLN A 107 13.00 -22.82 -15.14
C GLN A 107 11.89 -21.76 -15.09
N VAL A 108 10.73 -22.12 -14.53
CA VAL A 108 9.54 -21.26 -14.51
C VAL A 108 8.93 -21.18 -13.12
N ARG A 109 8.55 -22.32 -12.53
CA ARG A 109 7.90 -22.42 -11.22
C ARG A 109 8.32 -23.73 -10.53
N PRO A 110 9.28 -23.69 -9.60
CA PRO A 110 9.90 -24.89 -9.04
C PRO A 110 9.02 -25.71 -8.08
N TYR A 111 7.94 -25.13 -7.54
CA TYR A 111 7.19 -25.76 -6.46
C TYR A 111 5.76 -26.14 -6.90
N ALA A 112 5.30 -27.29 -6.42
CA ALA A 112 3.90 -27.67 -6.50
C ALA A 112 3.42 -28.37 -5.21
N ALA A 113 2.11 -28.35 -5.01
CA ALA A 113 1.40 -29.05 -3.95
C ALA A 113 0.09 -29.63 -4.50
N GLY A 114 -0.39 -30.72 -3.89
CA GLY A 114 -1.68 -31.31 -4.19
C GLY A 114 -2.49 -31.58 -2.92
N ALA A 115 -3.81 -31.55 -3.00
CA ALA A 115 -4.71 -31.96 -1.94
C ALA A 115 -6.01 -32.50 -2.53
N ILE A 116 -6.69 -33.40 -1.82
CA ILE A 116 -7.97 -33.96 -2.26
C ILE A 116 -9.05 -33.74 -1.20
N LEU A 117 -10.19 -33.22 -1.63
CA LEU A 117 -11.42 -33.15 -0.83
C LEU A 117 -12.38 -34.24 -1.33
N ARG A 118 -12.64 -35.25 -0.49
CA ARG A 118 -13.47 -36.42 -0.84
C ARG A 118 -14.92 -36.22 -0.46
N ASN A 119 -15.81 -36.64 -1.36
CA ASN A 119 -17.26 -36.60 -1.18
C ASN A 119 -17.77 -35.22 -0.70
N ILE A 120 -17.24 -34.16 -1.30
CA ILE A 120 -17.69 -32.80 -1.03
C ILE A 120 -19.13 -32.63 -1.53
N LYS A 121 -19.93 -31.84 -0.79
CA LYS A 121 -21.30 -31.49 -1.18
C LYS A 121 -21.36 -30.01 -1.52
N PHE A 122 -21.46 -29.70 -2.81
CA PHE A 122 -21.68 -28.33 -3.26
C PHE A 122 -23.18 -28.00 -3.36
N THR A 123 -23.58 -26.96 -2.65
CA THR A 123 -24.71 -26.11 -3.05
C THR A 123 -24.19 -25.02 -3.99
N GLN A 124 -25.09 -24.37 -4.74
CA GLN A 124 -24.74 -23.21 -5.58
C GLN A 124 -23.92 -22.18 -4.80
N ASP A 125 -24.39 -21.79 -3.60
CA ASP A 125 -23.72 -20.76 -2.81
C ASP A 125 -22.33 -21.21 -2.30
N SER A 126 -22.17 -22.49 -1.91
CA SER A 126 -20.86 -23.01 -1.49
C SER A 126 -19.88 -23.15 -2.66
N TYR A 127 -20.38 -23.46 -3.86
CA TYR A 127 -19.57 -23.52 -5.06
C TYR A 127 -19.08 -22.12 -5.46
N ASP A 128 -19.98 -21.13 -5.44
CA ASP A 128 -19.63 -19.73 -5.73
C ASP A 128 -18.64 -19.18 -4.68
N SER A 129 -18.81 -19.54 -3.40
CA SER A 129 -17.87 -19.21 -2.32
C SER A 129 -16.49 -19.86 -2.54
N PHE A 130 -16.44 -21.11 -3.03
CA PHE A 130 -15.19 -21.83 -3.34
C PHE A 130 -14.40 -21.14 -4.44
N ILE A 131 -15.05 -20.79 -5.55
CA ILE A 131 -14.44 -20.05 -6.65
C ILE A 131 -14.04 -18.64 -6.19
N SER A 132 -14.89 -17.97 -5.40
CA SER A 132 -14.59 -16.64 -4.85
C SER A 132 -13.34 -16.65 -3.97
N LEU A 133 -13.19 -17.64 -3.08
CA LEU A 133 -11.99 -17.78 -2.24
C LEU A 133 -10.74 -17.98 -3.12
N GLN A 134 -10.83 -18.85 -4.13
CA GLN A 134 -9.74 -19.08 -5.07
C GLN A 134 -9.29 -17.78 -5.74
N ASP A 135 -10.23 -16.99 -6.27
CA ASP A 135 -9.95 -15.72 -6.94
C ASP A 135 -9.41 -14.66 -5.98
N LYS A 136 -9.92 -14.58 -4.75
CA LYS A 136 -9.42 -13.64 -3.72
C LYS A 136 -7.99 -13.97 -3.31
N LEU A 137 -7.64 -15.25 -3.14
CA LEU A 137 -6.26 -15.68 -2.87
C LEU A 137 -5.34 -15.42 -4.06
N HIS A 138 -5.82 -15.63 -5.29
CA HIS A 138 -5.08 -15.32 -6.52
C HIS A 138 -4.74 -13.83 -6.64
N GLN A 139 -5.69 -12.95 -6.35
CA GLN A 139 -5.51 -11.50 -6.46
C GLN A 139 -4.60 -10.96 -5.37
N ASN A 140 -4.80 -11.39 -4.12
CA ASN A 140 -4.10 -10.87 -2.95
C ASN A 140 -2.79 -11.62 -2.67
N LEU A 141 -2.86 -12.70 -1.89
CA LEU A 141 -1.69 -13.42 -1.36
C LEU A 141 -0.75 -13.92 -2.48
N ALA A 142 -1.32 -14.37 -3.61
CA ALA A 142 -0.57 -14.88 -4.73
C ALA A 142 -0.09 -13.81 -5.73
N ARG A 143 -0.39 -12.52 -5.50
CA ARG A 143 -0.04 -11.38 -6.37
C ARG A 143 -0.41 -11.61 -7.84
N GLN A 144 -1.73 -11.69 -8.10
CA GLN A 144 -2.26 -11.96 -9.44
C GLN A 144 -1.67 -13.22 -10.07
N ARG A 145 -1.66 -14.31 -9.30
CA ARG A 145 -1.12 -15.63 -9.67
C ARG A 145 0.38 -15.70 -9.95
N THR A 146 1.13 -14.60 -9.81
CA THR A 146 2.58 -14.57 -10.03
C THR A 146 3.29 -15.55 -9.09
N LEU A 147 2.94 -15.54 -7.81
CA LEU A 147 3.62 -16.34 -6.79
C LEU A 147 3.02 -17.74 -6.62
N VAL A 148 1.70 -17.88 -6.66
CA VAL A 148 0.98 -19.16 -6.52
C VAL A 148 -0.18 -19.19 -7.53
N ALA A 149 -0.41 -20.31 -8.21
CA ALA A 149 -1.65 -20.54 -8.94
C ALA A 149 -2.32 -21.80 -8.39
N ILE A 150 -3.64 -21.77 -8.35
CA ILE A 150 -4.48 -22.85 -7.83
C ILE A 150 -5.28 -23.37 -9.02
N GLY A 151 -5.17 -24.67 -9.28
CA GLY A 151 -6.06 -25.41 -10.15
C GLY A 151 -7.00 -26.28 -9.30
N THR A 152 -8.22 -26.44 -9.80
CA THR A 152 -9.27 -27.21 -9.15
C THR A 152 -9.87 -28.11 -10.21
N HIS A 153 -9.93 -29.40 -9.88
CA HIS A 153 -10.20 -30.45 -10.83
C HIS A 153 -11.22 -31.45 -10.27
N ASP A 154 -12.17 -31.87 -11.10
CA ASP A 154 -13.01 -33.02 -10.77
C ASP A 154 -12.18 -34.30 -10.88
N LEU A 155 -11.85 -34.89 -9.73
CA LEU A 155 -11.03 -36.09 -9.63
C LEU A 155 -11.71 -37.31 -10.25
N ASP A 156 -13.03 -37.33 -10.40
CA ASP A 156 -13.74 -38.46 -11.00
C ASP A 156 -13.60 -38.48 -12.55
N THR A 157 -13.09 -37.38 -13.15
CA THR A 157 -12.87 -37.23 -14.60
C THR A 157 -11.41 -37.40 -15.03
N ILE A 158 -10.48 -37.49 -14.08
CA ILE A 158 -9.04 -37.62 -14.31
C ILE A 158 -8.49 -38.80 -13.51
N GLN A 159 -7.28 -39.27 -13.86
CA GLN A 159 -6.71 -40.46 -13.22
C GLN A 159 -5.27 -40.21 -12.80
N GLY A 160 -4.94 -40.43 -11.52
CA GLY A 160 -3.56 -40.43 -11.05
C GLY A 160 -2.81 -41.72 -11.42
N PRO A 161 -1.46 -41.74 -11.31
CA PRO A 161 -0.59 -40.69 -10.78
C PRO A 161 -0.49 -39.46 -11.69
N PHE A 162 -0.27 -38.29 -11.09
CA PHE A 162 -0.15 -37.01 -11.79
C PHE A 162 1.32 -36.60 -11.96
N THR A 163 1.61 -35.82 -12.99
CA THR A 163 2.95 -35.26 -13.24
C THR A 163 2.89 -33.76 -13.48
N TYR A 164 3.78 -33.01 -12.81
CA TYR A 164 4.03 -31.60 -13.04
C TYR A 164 5.28 -31.43 -13.91
N GLU A 165 5.07 -30.97 -15.14
CA GLU A 165 6.10 -30.87 -16.19
C GLU A 165 6.19 -29.46 -16.75
N ALA A 166 7.31 -29.13 -17.39
CA ALA A 166 7.43 -27.92 -18.19
C ALA A 166 7.81 -28.30 -19.62
N LEU A 167 6.87 -28.10 -20.55
CA LEU A 167 6.99 -28.52 -21.95
C LEU A 167 7.13 -27.31 -22.87
N PRO A 168 7.81 -27.45 -24.03
CA PRO A 168 7.79 -26.41 -25.05
C PRO A 168 6.35 -26.08 -25.50
N PRO A 169 6.00 -24.80 -25.77
CA PRO A 169 4.63 -24.41 -26.12
C PRO A 169 4.00 -25.18 -27.29
N LYS A 170 4.82 -25.55 -28.29
CA LYS A 170 4.44 -26.37 -29.46
C LYS A 170 3.98 -27.79 -29.12
N ASP A 171 4.45 -28.34 -28.00
CA ASP A 171 4.18 -29.73 -27.58
C ASP A 171 2.95 -29.82 -26.66
N ILE A 172 2.32 -28.68 -26.38
CA ILE A 172 1.14 -28.55 -25.53
C ILE A 172 -0.08 -28.39 -26.43
N ASN A 173 -1.06 -29.29 -26.29
CA ASN A 173 -2.31 -29.21 -27.03
C ASN A 173 -3.47 -29.81 -26.21
N PHE A 174 -4.44 -28.97 -25.83
CA PHE A 174 -5.58 -29.38 -25.00
C PHE A 174 -6.79 -28.49 -25.25
N VAL A 175 -7.93 -28.83 -24.65
CA VAL A 175 -9.15 -28.01 -24.71
C VAL A 175 -9.21 -27.15 -23.45
N PRO A 176 -8.99 -25.82 -23.53
CA PRO A 176 -9.05 -24.94 -22.38
C PRO A 176 -10.46 -24.83 -21.81
N LEU A 177 -10.58 -24.42 -20.55
CA LEU A 177 -11.85 -24.21 -19.86
C LEU A 177 -12.80 -23.32 -20.69
N ASN A 178 -14.06 -23.74 -20.77
CA ASN A 178 -15.15 -23.15 -21.53
C ASN A 178 -14.88 -23.05 -23.05
N GLN A 179 -14.00 -23.90 -23.59
CA GLN A 179 -13.77 -24.03 -25.04
C GLN A 179 -14.15 -25.43 -25.52
N THR A 180 -14.35 -25.57 -26.83
CA THR A 180 -14.68 -26.85 -27.49
C THR A 180 -13.58 -27.35 -28.41
N LYS A 181 -12.68 -26.47 -28.83
CA LYS A 181 -11.57 -26.79 -29.74
C LYS A 181 -10.28 -26.98 -28.96
N LYS A 182 -9.45 -27.89 -29.46
CA LYS A 182 -8.06 -28.02 -28.99
C LYS A 182 -7.25 -26.80 -29.46
N ILE A 183 -6.47 -26.22 -28.57
CA ILE A 183 -5.64 -25.05 -28.80
C ILE A 183 -4.21 -25.41 -28.37
N SER A 184 -3.22 -25.04 -29.20
CA SER A 184 -1.82 -25.25 -28.86
C SER A 184 -1.31 -24.22 -27.85
N GLY A 185 -0.22 -24.51 -27.13
CA GLY A 185 0.36 -23.54 -26.19
C GLY A 185 0.80 -22.22 -26.85
N GLU A 186 1.26 -22.28 -28.10
CA GLU A 186 1.62 -21.08 -28.89
C GLU A 186 0.39 -20.25 -29.25
N GLU A 187 -0.67 -20.89 -29.76
CA GLU A 187 -1.91 -20.23 -30.14
C GLU A 187 -2.66 -19.64 -28.93
N LEU A 188 -2.56 -20.30 -27.77
CA LEU A 188 -3.26 -19.92 -26.54
C LEU A 188 -2.91 -18.50 -26.09
N MET A 189 -1.64 -18.09 -26.22
CA MET A 189 -1.18 -16.76 -25.81
C MET A 189 -1.74 -15.64 -26.68
N SER A 190 -1.94 -15.90 -27.98
CA SER A 190 -2.59 -14.95 -28.89
C SER A 190 -4.10 -14.98 -28.75
N PHE A 191 -4.69 -16.17 -28.50
CA PHE A 191 -6.13 -16.34 -28.35
C PHE A 191 -6.69 -15.56 -27.15
N TYR A 192 -5.98 -15.54 -26.02
CA TYR A 192 -6.41 -14.84 -24.81
C TYR A 192 -5.83 -13.42 -24.65
N GLU A 193 -5.10 -12.90 -25.63
CA GLU A 193 -4.44 -11.58 -25.53
C GLU A 193 -5.44 -10.43 -25.29
N THR A 194 -6.60 -10.50 -25.95
CA THR A 194 -7.68 -9.51 -25.79
C THR A 194 -8.67 -9.88 -24.69
N ASP A 195 -8.49 -11.02 -24.01
CA ASP A 195 -9.38 -11.45 -22.95
C ASP A 195 -9.21 -10.57 -21.71
N ARG A 196 -10.31 -9.98 -21.25
CA ARG A 196 -10.28 -9.03 -20.12
C ARG A 196 -9.83 -9.68 -18.82
N HIS A 197 -10.05 -10.98 -18.64
CA HIS A 197 -9.73 -11.69 -17.41
C HIS A 197 -8.35 -12.34 -17.49
N LEU A 198 -8.08 -13.13 -18.53
CA LEU A 198 -6.87 -13.94 -18.69
C LEU A 198 -5.69 -13.19 -19.29
N GLY A 199 -5.94 -12.18 -20.13
CA GLY A 199 -4.88 -11.40 -20.80
C GLY A 199 -3.86 -10.80 -19.83
N ARG A 200 -4.32 -10.45 -18.61
CA ARG A 200 -3.47 -9.92 -17.55
C ARG A 200 -2.44 -10.92 -17.00
N TYR A 201 -2.63 -12.23 -17.16
CA TYR A 201 -1.73 -13.26 -16.61
C TYR A 201 -0.74 -13.81 -17.65
N LEU A 202 -0.97 -13.54 -18.94
CA LEU A 202 -0.15 -14.12 -20.03
C LEU A 202 1.32 -13.71 -19.95
N HIS A 203 1.60 -12.48 -19.50
CA HIS A 203 2.96 -11.97 -19.33
C HIS A 203 3.83 -12.79 -18.36
N ILE A 204 3.22 -13.63 -17.51
CA ILE A 204 3.96 -14.50 -16.59
C ILE A 204 4.72 -15.60 -17.36
N LEU A 205 4.13 -16.08 -18.46
CA LEU A 205 4.68 -17.20 -19.25
C LEU A 205 5.14 -16.82 -20.64
N ARG A 206 4.57 -15.80 -21.29
CA ARG A 206 4.70 -15.52 -22.73
C ARG A 206 6.13 -15.57 -23.27
N ASP A 207 7.10 -15.10 -22.49
CA ASP A 207 8.51 -15.01 -22.91
C ASP A 207 9.39 -16.17 -22.38
N LYS A 208 8.77 -17.24 -21.87
CA LYS A 208 9.48 -18.40 -21.31
C LYS A 208 9.66 -19.51 -22.35
N PRO A 209 10.78 -20.25 -22.32
CA PRO A 209 11.06 -21.31 -23.30
C PRO A 209 10.17 -22.55 -23.14
N VAL A 210 9.62 -22.77 -21.94
CA VAL A 210 8.76 -23.90 -21.60
C VAL A 210 7.59 -23.39 -20.75
N TYR A 211 6.43 -24.03 -20.87
CA TYR A 211 5.24 -23.74 -20.08
C TYR A 211 4.94 -24.89 -19.12
N PRO A 212 4.59 -24.57 -17.85
CA PRO A 212 4.23 -25.59 -16.89
C PRO A 212 2.86 -26.20 -17.21
N VAL A 213 2.74 -27.52 -17.06
CA VAL A 213 1.52 -28.30 -17.27
C VAL A 213 1.38 -29.36 -16.19
N ILE A 214 0.14 -29.62 -15.78
CA ILE A 214 -0.22 -30.78 -14.95
C ILE A 214 -0.87 -31.81 -15.85
N LEU A 215 -0.36 -33.04 -15.81
CA LEU A 215 -0.82 -34.16 -16.63
C LEU A 215 -1.32 -35.31 -15.74
N ASP A 216 -2.30 -36.04 -16.24
CA ASP A 216 -2.81 -37.27 -15.63
C ASP A 216 -2.04 -38.52 -16.11
N ALA A 217 -2.41 -39.69 -15.60
CA ALA A 217 -1.79 -40.97 -15.96
C ALA A 217 -1.92 -41.32 -17.45
N ASN A 218 -2.93 -40.75 -18.13
CA ASN A 218 -3.16 -40.92 -19.56
C ASN A 218 -2.39 -39.88 -20.40
N ARG A 219 -1.52 -39.07 -19.79
CA ARG A 219 -0.78 -37.96 -20.41
C ARG A 219 -1.68 -36.87 -20.98
N GLU A 220 -2.88 -36.72 -20.41
CA GLU A 220 -3.80 -35.65 -20.79
C GLU A 220 -3.65 -34.44 -19.86
N ILE A 221 -3.71 -33.24 -20.42
CA ILE A 221 -3.46 -31.99 -19.68
C ILE A 221 -4.68 -31.68 -18.80
N CYS A 222 -4.45 -31.60 -17.48
CA CYS A 222 -5.40 -31.12 -16.48
C CYS A 222 -5.39 -29.59 -16.42
N SER A 223 -4.22 -28.95 -16.41
CA SER A 223 -4.09 -27.51 -16.36
C SER A 223 -2.78 -27.01 -17.01
N LEU A 224 -2.78 -25.73 -17.39
CA LEU A 224 -1.61 -24.95 -17.79
C LEU A 224 -1.45 -23.78 -16.81
N PRO A 225 -0.84 -24.00 -15.63
CA PRO A 225 -0.64 -22.94 -14.65
C PRO A 225 0.29 -21.85 -15.18
N PRO A 226 0.15 -20.58 -14.80
CA PRO A 226 -0.90 -19.98 -13.99
C PRO A 226 -2.14 -19.52 -14.79
N VAL A 227 -2.27 -19.93 -16.05
CA VAL A 227 -3.21 -19.32 -17.00
C VAL A 227 -4.60 -19.93 -16.89
N ILE A 228 -4.76 -21.22 -17.22
CA ILE A 228 -6.09 -21.83 -17.40
C ILE A 228 -6.08 -23.35 -17.17
N ASN A 229 -7.23 -23.88 -16.72
CA ASN A 229 -7.46 -25.32 -16.55
C ASN A 229 -8.07 -25.93 -17.83
N SER A 230 -8.10 -27.26 -17.90
CA SER A 230 -8.72 -28.03 -18.99
C SER A 230 -10.23 -28.17 -18.78
N GLU A 231 -11.01 -28.12 -19.87
CA GLU A 231 -12.47 -28.34 -19.82
C GLU A 231 -12.81 -29.74 -19.31
N ARG A 232 -11.96 -30.74 -19.55
CA ARG A 232 -12.23 -32.14 -19.13
C ARG A 232 -12.41 -32.27 -17.62
N SER A 233 -11.62 -31.50 -16.87
CA SER A 233 -11.47 -31.60 -15.42
C SER A 233 -12.28 -30.55 -14.69
N LYS A 234 -13.20 -29.88 -15.39
CA LYS A 234 -14.00 -28.80 -14.85
C LYS A 234 -14.87 -29.30 -13.69
N ILE A 235 -14.80 -28.58 -12.58
CA ILE A 235 -15.68 -28.83 -11.43
C ILE A 235 -17.10 -28.30 -11.74
N THR A 236 -18.10 -29.03 -11.27
CA THR A 236 -19.52 -28.68 -11.35
C THR A 236 -20.20 -28.90 -9.99
N LEU A 237 -21.51 -28.64 -9.89
CA LEU A 237 -22.27 -28.90 -8.66
C LEU A 237 -22.37 -30.40 -8.33
N GLU A 238 -22.22 -31.26 -9.34
CA GLU A 238 -22.28 -32.71 -9.22
C GLU A 238 -20.94 -33.33 -8.80
N THR A 239 -19.85 -32.57 -8.88
CA THR A 239 -18.50 -33.02 -8.50
C THR A 239 -18.47 -33.43 -7.03
N LYS A 240 -17.99 -34.66 -6.78
CA LYS A 240 -17.89 -35.21 -5.43
C LYS A 240 -16.46 -35.23 -4.92
N ASN A 241 -15.49 -35.42 -5.79
CA ASN A 241 -14.09 -35.52 -5.42
C ASN A 241 -13.33 -34.41 -6.12
N VAL A 242 -12.75 -33.50 -5.33
CA VAL A 242 -12.00 -32.36 -5.89
C VAL A 242 -10.53 -32.59 -5.66
N PHE A 243 -9.75 -32.67 -6.74
CA PHE A 243 -8.30 -32.58 -6.70
C PHE A 243 -7.90 -31.12 -6.87
N ILE A 244 -7.14 -30.59 -5.91
CA ILE A 244 -6.64 -29.23 -5.91
C ILE A 244 -5.14 -29.33 -6.14
N ASP A 245 -4.66 -28.89 -7.30
CA ASP A 245 -3.24 -28.68 -7.55
C ASP A 245 -2.89 -27.21 -7.33
N MET A 246 -1.67 -26.97 -6.88
CA MET A 246 -1.15 -25.63 -6.71
C MET A 246 0.29 -25.59 -7.19
N THR A 247 0.63 -24.58 -7.98
CA THR A 247 2.01 -24.37 -8.48
C THR A 247 2.51 -23.00 -8.05
N ALA A 248 3.80 -22.88 -7.75
CA ALA A 248 4.32 -21.67 -7.14
C ALA A 248 5.80 -21.40 -7.45
N THR A 249 6.17 -20.13 -7.31
CA THR A 249 7.56 -19.67 -7.22
C THR A 249 8.02 -19.49 -5.76
N ASP A 250 7.07 -19.42 -4.82
CA ASP A 250 7.30 -19.21 -3.38
C ASP A 250 6.68 -20.36 -2.58
N GLN A 251 7.52 -21.16 -1.92
CA GLN A 251 7.12 -22.34 -1.16
C GLN A 251 6.29 -21.98 0.08
N THR A 252 6.65 -20.92 0.80
CA THR A 252 5.93 -20.53 2.03
C THR A 252 4.51 -20.10 1.70
N LYS A 253 4.33 -19.32 0.61
CA LYS A 253 2.99 -18.91 0.16
C LYS A 253 2.20 -20.09 -0.39
N LEU A 254 2.84 -21.03 -1.07
CA LEU A 254 2.21 -22.26 -1.52
C LEU A 254 1.59 -23.03 -0.34
N ASP A 255 2.35 -23.23 0.73
CA ASP A 255 1.88 -23.96 1.90
C ASP A 255 0.72 -23.25 2.59
N VAL A 256 0.79 -21.91 2.73
CA VAL A 256 -0.29 -21.10 3.31
C VAL A 256 -1.57 -21.16 2.47
N VAL A 257 -1.47 -20.92 1.15
CA VAL A 257 -2.62 -20.99 0.23
C VAL A 257 -3.25 -22.39 0.23
N CYS A 258 -2.42 -23.44 0.23
CA CYS A 258 -2.86 -24.82 0.29
C CYS A 258 -3.66 -25.09 1.56
N ASN A 259 -3.10 -24.74 2.73
CA ASN A 259 -3.77 -24.92 4.02
C ASN A 259 -5.09 -24.14 4.09
N ILE A 260 -5.16 -22.90 3.61
CA ILE A 260 -6.39 -22.09 3.65
C ILE A 260 -7.50 -22.73 2.80
N MET A 261 -7.20 -23.05 1.54
CA MET A 261 -8.20 -23.62 0.62
C MET A 261 -8.82 -24.90 1.17
N VAL A 262 -7.99 -25.83 1.65
CA VAL A 262 -8.49 -27.11 2.18
C VAL A 262 -9.15 -26.95 3.55
N ALA A 263 -8.65 -26.05 4.40
CA ALA A 263 -9.21 -25.85 5.74
C ALA A 263 -10.62 -25.28 5.70
N MET A 264 -10.89 -24.31 4.80
CA MET A 264 -12.21 -23.68 4.70
C MET A 264 -13.27 -24.62 4.12
N PHE A 265 -12.92 -25.44 3.13
CA PHE A 265 -13.89 -26.26 2.39
C PHE A 265 -13.96 -27.73 2.83
N SER A 266 -13.01 -28.19 3.64
CA SER A 266 -13.10 -29.53 4.24
C SER A 266 -14.31 -29.69 5.18
N LYS A 267 -14.96 -28.61 5.64
CA LYS A 267 -16.24 -28.70 6.37
C LYS A 267 -17.36 -29.36 5.56
N TYR A 268 -17.29 -29.29 4.23
CA TYR A 268 -18.30 -29.83 3.31
C TYR A 268 -18.01 -31.26 2.84
N CYS A 269 -16.90 -31.86 3.29
CA CYS A 269 -16.58 -33.26 3.02
C CYS A 269 -17.49 -34.21 3.82
N ALA A 270 -17.59 -35.48 3.39
CA ALA A 270 -18.40 -36.48 4.10
C ALA A 270 -17.95 -36.69 5.55
N GLU A 271 -16.64 -36.68 5.80
CA GLU A 271 -16.06 -36.48 7.13
C GLU A 271 -15.57 -35.03 7.22
N PRO A 272 -16.26 -34.15 7.99
CA PRO A 272 -15.86 -32.75 8.11
C PRO A 272 -14.43 -32.60 8.63
N PHE A 273 -13.70 -31.66 8.04
CA PHE A 273 -12.32 -31.30 8.40
C PHE A 273 -11.27 -32.40 8.19
N VAL A 274 -11.58 -33.40 7.38
CA VAL A 274 -10.65 -34.45 6.94
C VAL A 274 -10.24 -34.20 5.50
N ILE A 275 -8.92 -34.11 5.27
CA ILE A 275 -8.33 -33.86 3.95
C ILE A 275 -7.56 -35.10 3.50
N GLU A 276 -7.76 -35.54 2.27
CA GLU A 276 -6.94 -36.62 1.69
C GLU A 276 -5.60 -36.03 1.20
N PRO A 277 -4.46 -36.49 1.76
CA PRO A 277 -3.16 -35.99 1.36
C PRO A 277 -2.70 -36.53 0.00
N VAL A 278 -1.83 -35.77 -0.67
CA VAL A 278 -1.15 -36.13 -1.92
C VAL A 278 0.35 -36.19 -1.66
N LYS A 279 1.00 -37.23 -2.14
CA LYS A 279 2.46 -37.36 -2.07
C LYS A 279 3.10 -36.64 -3.24
N VAL A 280 3.72 -35.50 -2.98
CA VAL A 280 4.51 -34.76 -3.96
C VAL A 280 5.88 -35.39 -4.06
N VAL A 281 6.22 -35.92 -5.23
CA VAL A 281 7.50 -36.58 -5.52
C VAL A 281 8.39 -35.62 -6.28
N SER A 282 9.50 -35.19 -5.67
CA SER A 282 10.42 -34.20 -6.25
C SER A 282 11.86 -34.67 -6.03
N GLU A 283 12.21 -35.81 -6.64
CA GLU A 283 13.52 -36.45 -6.43
C GLU A 283 14.68 -35.61 -6.95
N HIS A 284 14.47 -34.84 -8.01
CA HIS A 284 15.51 -34.04 -8.66
C HIS A 284 16.14 -32.98 -7.75
N ASN A 285 15.42 -32.54 -6.71
CA ASN A 285 15.88 -31.55 -5.72
C ASN A 285 15.71 -32.02 -4.26
N GLY A 286 15.36 -33.29 -4.04
CA GLY A 286 15.19 -33.86 -2.71
C GLY A 286 13.99 -33.33 -1.91
N ALA A 287 13.01 -32.69 -2.55
CA ALA A 287 11.89 -32.01 -1.87
C ALA A 287 10.59 -32.85 -1.80
N THR A 288 10.70 -34.19 -1.87
CA THR A 288 9.58 -35.12 -1.75
C THR A 288 8.90 -34.98 -0.37
N ARG A 289 7.58 -34.80 -0.38
CA ARG A 289 6.80 -34.48 0.83
C ARG A 289 5.32 -34.84 0.67
N ILE A 290 4.60 -34.83 1.77
CA ILE A 290 3.14 -34.97 1.80
C ILE A 290 2.51 -33.58 1.86
N THR A 291 1.51 -33.32 1.03
CA THR A 291 0.74 -32.07 1.03
C THR A 291 -0.76 -32.34 1.17
N PRO A 292 -1.53 -31.47 1.84
CA PRO A 292 -1.09 -30.31 2.62
C PRO A 292 -0.37 -30.77 3.90
N SER A 293 0.51 -29.93 4.46
CA SER A 293 1.23 -30.27 5.70
C SER A 293 0.31 -30.21 6.92
N LEU A 294 -0.59 -29.20 6.97
CA LEU A 294 -1.44 -28.88 8.14
C LEU A 294 -0.68 -28.80 9.48
N ALA A 295 0.66 -28.73 9.46
CA ALA A 295 1.47 -28.67 10.65
C ALA A 295 1.14 -27.42 11.47
N THR A 296 0.84 -27.62 12.74
CA THR A 296 0.62 -26.54 13.70
C THR A 296 1.96 -26.08 14.27
N ARG A 297 2.03 -24.78 14.59
CA ARG A 297 3.19 -24.19 15.23
C ARG A 297 2.89 -24.01 16.71
N THR A 298 3.84 -24.35 17.56
CA THR A 298 3.70 -24.18 19.01
C THR A 298 4.70 -23.16 19.52
N MET A 299 4.27 -22.29 20.42
CA MET A 299 5.13 -21.36 21.14
C MET A 299 4.75 -21.27 22.61
N ASP A 300 5.73 -21.15 23.48
CA ASP A 300 5.53 -20.83 24.88
C ASP A 300 5.55 -19.31 25.04
N VAL A 301 4.47 -18.75 25.57
CA VAL A 301 4.29 -17.30 25.73
C VAL A 301 4.23 -16.95 27.20
N GLU A 302 5.01 -15.96 27.61
CA GLU A 302 5.08 -15.50 28.99
C GLU A 302 3.82 -14.72 29.39
N VAL A 303 3.20 -15.13 30.49
CA VAL A 303 1.99 -14.51 31.04
C VAL A 303 2.26 -13.08 31.49
N ASP A 304 3.42 -12.83 32.09
CA ASP A 304 3.84 -11.50 32.53
C ASP A 304 3.97 -10.54 31.34
N TYR A 305 4.50 -11.00 30.20
CA TYR A 305 4.56 -10.21 28.97
C TYR A 305 3.16 -9.81 28.48
N LEU A 306 2.24 -10.78 28.39
CA LEU A 306 0.87 -10.54 27.94
C LEU A 306 0.17 -9.50 28.83
N ASN A 307 0.24 -9.67 30.15
CA ASN A 307 -0.35 -8.77 31.12
C ASN A 307 0.30 -7.38 31.10
N GLN A 308 1.63 -7.29 31.03
CA GLN A 308 2.34 -6.02 31.05
C GLN A 308 2.01 -5.15 29.83
N VAL A 309 1.93 -5.74 28.63
CA VAL A 309 1.66 -4.99 27.40
C VAL A 309 0.19 -4.58 27.31
N THR A 310 -0.73 -5.47 27.70
CA THR A 310 -2.18 -5.18 27.66
C THR A 310 -2.68 -4.36 28.86
N GLY A 311 -1.87 -4.22 29.91
CA GLY A 311 -2.25 -3.60 31.16
C GLY A 311 -3.17 -4.46 32.03
N LEU A 312 -3.29 -5.76 31.73
CA LEU A 312 -4.14 -6.72 32.42
C LEU A 312 -3.43 -7.39 33.61
N ASN A 313 -4.18 -8.20 34.35
CA ASN A 313 -3.67 -9.07 35.42
C ASN A 313 -4.42 -10.42 35.41
N GLU A 314 -4.51 -11.03 34.22
CA GLU A 314 -5.24 -12.27 33.97
C GLU A 314 -4.41 -13.49 34.37
N SER A 315 -5.09 -14.56 34.84
CA SER A 315 -4.45 -15.84 35.12
C SER A 315 -4.15 -16.63 33.83
N PRO A 316 -3.22 -17.59 33.85
CA PRO A 316 -2.94 -18.45 32.69
C PRO A 316 -4.20 -19.11 32.11
N GLU A 317 -5.12 -19.57 32.97
CA GLU A 317 -6.39 -20.19 32.56
C GLU A 317 -7.33 -19.20 31.89
N SER A 318 -7.38 -17.96 32.38
CA SER A 318 -8.17 -16.89 31.77
C SER A 318 -7.64 -16.52 30.40
N ILE A 319 -6.31 -16.40 30.26
CA ILE A 319 -5.63 -16.16 28.98
C ILE A 319 -5.92 -17.29 27.99
N CYS A 320 -5.86 -18.55 28.42
CA CYS A 320 -6.20 -19.69 27.55
C CYS A 320 -7.65 -19.59 27.03
N LYS A 321 -8.60 -19.16 27.85
CA LYS A 321 -10.00 -18.95 27.44
C LYS A 321 -10.14 -17.81 26.43
N LEU A 322 -9.42 -16.70 26.64
CA LEU A 322 -9.39 -15.59 25.68
C LEU A 322 -8.83 -16.04 24.34
N LEU A 323 -7.68 -16.72 24.35
CA LEU A 323 -7.06 -17.27 23.14
C LEU A 323 -7.95 -18.28 22.42
N SER A 324 -8.75 -19.06 23.14
CA SER A 324 -9.69 -19.98 22.50
C SER A 324 -10.77 -19.28 21.67
N LYS A 325 -11.18 -18.06 22.04
CA LYS A 325 -12.08 -17.22 21.24
C LYS A 325 -11.46 -16.75 19.92
N MET A 326 -10.12 -16.72 19.83
CA MET A 326 -9.38 -16.39 18.60
C MET A 326 -8.89 -17.64 17.86
N ALA A 327 -9.55 -18.78 18.12
CA ALA A 327 -9.30 -20.08 17.51
C ALA A 327 -7.96 -20.75 17.86
N TYR A 328 -7.20 -20.24 18.83
CA TYR A 328 -6.01 -20.95 19.31
C TYR A 328 -6.39 -22.14 20.17
N LYS A 329 -5.53 -23.16 20.13
CA LYS A 329 -5.49 -24.18 21.18
C LYS A 329 -4.40 -23.80 22.18
N ALA A 330 -4.81 -23.33 23.35
CA ALA A 330 -3.90 -22.90 24.41
C ALA A 330 -4.09 -23.75 25.68
N GLU A 331 -2.98 -24.12 26.31
CA GLU A 331 -2.96 -24.85 27.59
C GLU A 331 -1.99 -24.18 28.58
N PRO A 332 -2.33 -24.10 29.88
CA PRO A 332 -1.34 -23.70 30.89
C PRO A 332 -0.13 -24.63 30.83
N SER A 333 1.08 -24.06 30.84
CA SER A 333 2.30 -24.87 30.87
C SER A 333 2.54 -25.48 32.24
N THR A 334 3.51 -26.39 32.35
CA THR A 334 3.98 -26.92 33.63
C THR A 334 4.58 -25.83 34.53
N ASP A 335 5.20 -24.81 33.91
CA ASP A 335 5.61 -23.58 34.59
C ASP A 335 4.47 -22.55 34.46
N PRO A 336 3.85 -22.10 35.56
CA PRO A 336 2.72 -21.16 35.52
C PRO A 336 3.07 -19.80 34.92
N LYS A 337 4.36 -19.49 34.70
CA LYS A 337 4.80 -18.29 33.98
C LYS A 337 4.48 -18.33 32.49
N PHE A 338 4.22 -19.51 31.94
CA PHE A 338 4.04 -19.70 30.51
C PHE A 338 2.68 -20.32 30.17
N VAL A 339 2.14 -19.90 29.03
CA VAL A 339 1.04 -20.57 28.34
C VAL A 339 1.59 -21.16 27.05
N LYS A 340 1.31 -22.44 26.82
CA LYS A 340 1.68 -23.11 25.57
C LYS A 340 0.59 -22.89 24.55
N VAL A 341 0.91 -22.17 23.49
CA VAL A 341 -0.02 -21.78 22.44
C VAL A 341 0.25 -22.60 21.19
N THR A 342 -0.76 -23.30 20.71
CA THR A 342 -0.75 -24.01 19.43
C THR A 342 -1.53 -23.19 18.41
N VAL A 343 -0.82 -22.66 17.43
CA VAL A 343 -1.35 -21.86 16.33
C VAL A 343 -1.97 -22.78 15.28
N PRO A 344 -3.24 -22.58 14.90
CA PRO A 344 -3.88 -23.39 13.86
C PRO A 344 -3.19 -23.15 12.49
N PRO A 345 -3.25 -24.13 11.57
CA PRO A 345 -2.55 -24.03 10.28
C PRO A 345 -3.12 -22.93 9.36
N THR A 346 -4.30 -22.40 9.68
CA THR A 346 -4.96 -21.29 8.98
C THR A 346 -4.40 -19.92 9.36
N ARG A 347 -3.82 -19.79 10.56
CA ARG A 347 -3.28 -18.53 11.10
C ARG A 347 -1.81 -18.38 10.73
N ALA A 348 -1.55 -17.99 9.49
CA ALA A 348 -0.21 -17.76 8.96
C ALA A 348 0.40 -16.41 9.41
N ASP A 349 -0.44 -15.50 9.88
CA ASP A 349 -0.09 -14.17 10.39
C ASP A 349 0.65 -14.20 11.73
N VAL A 350 0.46 -15.25 12.53
CA VAL A 350 1.07 -15.38 13.85
C VAL A 350 2.52 -15.83 13.69
N LEU A 351 3.47 -14.94 13.91
CA LEU A 351 4.92 -15.19 13.75
C LEU A 351 5.69 -15.00 15.06
N HIS A 352 5.12 -14.26 16.01
CA HIS A 352 5.77 -13.85 17.24
C HIS A 352 4.77 -13.79 18.42
N PRO A 353 5.22 -13.91 19.68
CA PRO A 353 4.36 -13.73 20.85
C PRO A 353 3.55 -12.43 20.91
N CYS A 354 3.95 -11.39 20.17
CA CYS A 354 3.17 -10.15 20.08
C CYS A 354 1.85 -10.33 19.32
N ASP A 355 1.78 -11.27 18.37
CA ASP A 355 0.55 -11.56 17.61
C ASP A 355 -0.44 -12.33 18.50
N VAL A 356 0.08 -13.18 19.40
CA VAL A 356 -0.72 -13.80 20.45
C VAL A 356 -1.24 -12.74 21.43
N MET A 357 -0.41 -11.77 21.80
CA MET A 357 -0.80 -10.64 22.65
C MET A 357 -1.91 -9.80 22.03
N GLU A 358 -1.81 -9.49 20.73
CA GLU A 358 -2.86 -8.80 19.97
C GLU A 358 -4.19 -9.56 20.08
N ASP A 359 -4.19 -10.86 19.82
CA ASP A 359 -5.41 -11.67 19.90
C ASP A 359 -5.97 -11.79 21.32
N VAL A 360 -5.13 -11.79 22.36
CA VAL A 360 -5.60 -11.68 23.76
C VAL A 360 -6.32 -10.36 23.98
N ALA A 361 -5.77 -9.25 23.48
CA ALA A 361 -6.38 -7.93 23.61
C ALA A 361 -7.72 -7.84 22.85
N ILE A 362 -7.80 -8.41 21.63
CA ILE A 362 -9.05 -8.48 20.85
C ILE A 362 -10.09 -9.32 21.59
N ALA A 363 -9.72 -10.53 22.04
CA ALA A 363 -10.62 -11.41 22.77
C ALA A 363 -11.15 -10.82 24.10
N TYR A 364 -10.34 -9.97 24.74
CA TYR A 364 -10.72 -9.23 25.94
C TYR A 364 -11.64 -8.04 25.62
N GLY A 365 -11.42 -7.41 24.46
CA GLY A 365 -12.11 -6.21 24.00
C GLY A 365 -11.29 -4.95 24.32
N PHE A 366 -10.85 -4.25 23.27
CA PHE A 366 -9.98 -3.08 23.39
C PHE A 366 -10.58 -1.96 24.26
N ASN A 367 -11.90 -1.77 24.21
CA ASN A 367 -12.59 -0.77 25.02
C ASN A 367 -12.60 -1.09 26.52
N SER A 368 -12.40 -2.35 26.89
CA SER A 368 -12.34 -2.82 28.28
C SER A 368 -10.94 -2.77 28.85
N LEU A 369 -9.90 -2.57 28.02
CA LEU A 369 -8.51 -2.54 28.50
C LEU A 369 -8.27 -1.35 29.45
N PRO A 370 -7.50 -1.54 30.52
CA PRO A 370 -7.18 -0.47 31.46
C PRO A 370 -6.46 0.69 30.77
N ARG A 371 -7.05 1.89 30.85
CA ARG A 371 -6.43 3.12 30.36
C ARG A 371 -5.44 3.63 31.40
N SER A 372 -4.17 3.72 31.02
CA SER A 372 -3.13 4.36 31.84
C SER A 372 -2.48 5.50 31.07
N SER A 373 -2.08 6.55 31.79
CA SER A 373 -1.18 7.57 31.25
C SER A 373 0.25 7.11 31.51
N PRO A 374 1.19 7.27 30.57
CA PRO A 374 2.61 7.01 30.83
C PRO A 374 3.11 7.94 31.95
N ASN A 375 3.11 7.44 33.19
CA ASN A 375 3.45 8.21 34.41
C ASN A 375 4.94 8.57 34.56
N ARG A 376 5.74 8.46 33.50
CA ARG A 376 7.18 8.74 33.52
C ARG A 376 7.64 9.31 32.19
N SER A 377 7.49 10.62 32.02
CA SER A 377 8.42 11.53 31.30
C SER A 377 7.68 12.84 31.00
N VAL A 378 7.77 13.84 31.88
CA VAL A 378 7.45 15.22 31.45
C VAL A 378 8.61 15.65 30.56
N THR A 379 8.47 15.48 29.26
CA THR A 379 9.46 15.98 28.29
C THR A 379 9.21 17.46 28.04
N ILE A 380 10.27 18.26 27.99
CA ILE A 380 10.16 19.67 27.56
C ILE A 380 10.21 19.70 26.03
N GLY A 381 9.07 20.00 25.41
CA GLY A 381 8.99 20.18 23.96
C GLY A 381 9.79 21.40 23.48
N LYS A 382 10.47 21.27 22.35
CA LYS A 382 11.12 22.39 21.65
C LYS A 382 10.69 22.39 20.18
N PRO A 383 10.36 23.54 19.59
CA PRO A 383 10.04 23.60 18.17
C PRO A 383 11.29 23.39 17.34
N LEU A 384 11.13 22.80 16.15
CA LEU A 384 12.17 22.83 15.13
C LEU A 384 12.31 24.28 14.64
N MET A 385 13.52 24.83 14.73
CA MET A 385 13.75 26.27 14.54
C MET A 385 13.30 26.78 13.16
N ILE A 386 13.48 25.98 12.10
CA ILE A 386 13.02 26.37 10.76
C ILE A 386 11.50 26.48 10.64
N ASN A 387 10.75 25.64 11.36
CA ASN A 387 9.29 25.73 11.38
C ASN A 387 8.85 26.96 12.16
N LYS A 388 9.46 27.23 13.32
CA LYS A 388 9.19 28.43 14.10
C LYS A 388 9.48 29.71 13.30
N LEU A 389 10.61 29.75 12.59
CA LEU A 389 10.95 30.86 11.70
C LEU A 389 9.91 31.03 10.59
N SER A 390 9.51 29.92 9.95
CA SER A 390 8.47 29.94 8.90
C SER A 390 7.14 30.51 9.42
N ASP A 391 6.71 30.11 10.62
CA ASP A 391 5.46 30.58 11.23
C ASP A 391 5.50 32.07 11.55
N ILE A 392 6.66 32.58 11.99
CA ILE A 392 6.85 34.01 12.23
C ILE A 392 6.74 34.78 10.91
N VAL A 393 7.40 34.32 9.84
CA VAL A 393 7.32 34.95 8.51
C VAL A 393 5.89 34.95 7.96
N ARG A 394 5.17 33.82 8.09
CA ARG A 394 3.75 33.72 7.70
C ARG A 394 2.88 34.73 8.44
N THR A 395 3.04 34.81 9.76
CA THR A 395 2.27 35.74 10.61
C THR A 395 2.52 37.18 10.21
N GLU A 396 3.78 37.58 9.98
CA GLU A 396 4.09 38.94 9.53
C GLU A 396 3.50 39.26 8.16
N CYS A 397 3.55 38.33 7.22
CA CYS A 397 2.96 38.51 5.89
C CYS A 397 1.44 38.67 5.97
N ALA A 398 0.77 37.86 6.80
CA ALA A 398 -0.66 37.98 7.05
C ALA A 398 -1.03 39.34 7.66
N MET A 399 -0.25 39.84 8.62
CA MET A 399 -0.43 41.18 9.20
C MET A 399 -0.18 42.30 8.18
N ALA A 400 0.65 42.05 7.16
CA ALA A 400 0.86 42.94 6.02
C ALA A 400 -0.23 42.81 4.92
N GLY A 401 -1.27 42.00 5.14
CA GLY A 401 -2.41 41.85 4.22
C GLY A 401 -2.20 40.81 3.10
N TRP A 402 -1.15 39.99 3.18
CA TRP A 402 -0.89 38.92 2.21
C TRP A 402 -1.62 37.64 2.61
N VAL A 403 -2.05 36.86 1.61
CA VAL A 403 -2.78 35.60 1.80
C VAL A 403 -1.85 34.42 1.58
N GLU A 404 -1.76 33.51 2.54
CA GLU A 404 -0.99 32.27 2.34
C GLU A 404 -1.70 31.29 1.41
N VAL A 405 -0.94 30.66 0.53
CA VAL A 405 -1.41 29.60 -0.38
C VAL A 405 -0.59 28.33 -0.19
N MET A 406 -1.16 27.19 -0.57
CA MET A 406 -0.52 25.86 -0.45
C MET A 406 -0.59 25.05 -1.76
N PRO A 407 0.17 25.42 -2.79
CA PRO A 407 0.27 24.66 -4.03
C PRO A 407 0.87 23.26 -3.81
N LEU A 408 0.66 22.36 -4.78
CA LEU A 408 1.30 21.05 -4.77
C LEU A 408 2.83 21.17 -4.95
N ILE A 409 3.57 20.25 -4.33
CA ILE A 409 5.04 20.17 -4.44
C ILE A 409 5.47 19.60 -5.80
N LEU A 410 4.66 18.72 -6.38
CA LEU A 410 4.92 18.11 -7.67
C LEU A 410 4.39 19.00 -8.79
N CYS A 411 5.20 19.19 -9.82
CA CYS A 411 4.88 19.96 -11.02
C CYS A 411 5.43 19.29 -12.28
N SER A 412 5.02 19.79 -13.45
CA SER A 412 5.63 19.35 -14.71
C SER A 412 7.05 19.88 -14.81
N HIS A 413 7.88 19.19 -15.60
CA HIS A 413 9.25 19.66 -15.85
C HIS A 413 9.27 21.03 -16.54
N GLU A 414 8.35 21.25 -17.47
CA GLU A 414 8.21 22.51 -18.20
C GLU A 414 7.82 23.67 -17.27
N GLU A 415 6.86 23.47 -16.36
CA GLU A 415 6.43 24.46 -15.38
C GLU A 415 7.58 24.92 -14.48
N ASN A 416 8.45 23.98 -14.08
CA ASN A 416 9.55 24.25 -13.17
C ASN A 416 10.74 24.96 -13.85
N PHE A 417 10.87 24.85 -15.18
CA PHE A 417 12.01 25.37 -15.94
C PHE A 417 11.59 26.24 -17.12
N GLU A 418 11.11 25.62 -18.21
CA GLU A 418 10.84 26.30 -19.49
C GLU A 418 9.88 27.49 -19.32
N TRP A 419 8.78 27.31 -18.58
CA TRP A 419 7.77 28.34 -18.40
C TRP A 419 8.27 29.51 -17.56
N LEU A 420 9.31 29.30 -16.75
CA LEU A 420 10.03 30.36 -16.03
C LEU A 420 11.20 30.95 -16.85
N ASN A 421 11.34 30.59 -18.13
CA ASN A 421 12.50 30.88 -18.98
C ASN A 421 13.84 30.38 -18.39
N ARG A 422 13.82 29.34 -17.55
CA ARG A 422 15.01 28.73 -16.96
C ARG A 422 15.39 27.47 -17.74
N LYS A 423 16.68 27.13 -17.74
CA LYS A 423 17.18 25.88 -18.32
C LYS A 423 17.45 24.87 -17.20
N ASP A 424 16.97 23.64 -17.38
CA ASP A 424 17.38 22.52 -16.52
C ASP A 424 18.83 22.15 -16.85
N ASP A 425 19.69 22.14 -15.84
CA ASP A 425 21.07 21.66 -15.93
C ASP A 425 21.15 20.12 -15.87
N GLY A 426 20.03 19.45 -15.57
CA GLY A 426 19.93 18.00 -15.37
C GLY A 426 20.39 17.55 -13.98
N THR A 427 21.04 18.44 -13.22
CA THR A 427 21.63 18.19 -11.91
C THR A 427 20.86 18.82 -10.76
N THR A 428 19.87 19.68 -11.02
CA THR A 428 19.13 20.41 -9.99
C THR A 428 17.84 19.68 -9.53
N ALA A 429 16.94 19.34 -10.46
CA ALA A 429 15.61 18.81 -10.09
C ALA A 429 15.58 17.28 -9.89
N VAL A 430 14.80 16.84 -8.89
CA VAL A 430 14.46 15.44 -8.64
C VAL A 430 13.28 15.02 -9.52
N LYS A 431 13.44 13.94 -10.31
CA LYS A 431 12.45 13.43 -11.27
C LYS A 431 11.79 12.16 -10.75
N LEU A 432 10.48 12.03 -10.92
CA LEU A 432 9.74 10.82 -10.60
C LEU A 432 9.95 9.76 -11.70
N ALA A 433 10.13 8.50 -11.30
CA ALA A 433 10.38 7.41 -12.25
C ALA A 433 9.14 7.07 -13.10
N ASN A 434 7.96 6.98 -12.47
CA ASN A 434 6.71 6.57 -13.12
C ASN A 434 5.56 7.52 -12.74
N PRO A 435 5.58 8.79 -13.19
CA PRO A 435 4.53 9.74 -12.88
C PRO A 435 3.21 9.33 -13.54
N ARG A 436 2.10 9.41 -12.79
CA ARG A 436 0.75 9.07 -13.30
C ARG A 436 0.24 10.10 -14.31
N THR A 437 0.62 11.36 -14.14
CA THR A 437 0.24 12.49 -14.99
C THR A 437 1.48 13.31 -15.32
N VAL A 438 1.44 14.06 -16.43
CA VAL A 438 2.53 14.95 -16.85
C VAL A 438 2.77 16.07 -15.83
N GLU A 439 1.73 16.45 -15.08
CA GLU A 439 1.81 17.47 -14.03
C GLU A 439 2.65 17.05 -12.81
N TYR A 440 3.05 15.79 -12.68
CA TYR A 440 3.79 15.29 -11.52
C TYR A 440 5.15 14.68 -11.89
N GLN A 441 5.84 15.27 -12.86
CA GLN A 441 7.14 14.77 -13.35
C GLN A 441 8.30 15.05 -12.39
N VAL A 442 8.29 16.20 -11.71
CA VAL A 442 9.39 16.63 -10.84
C VAL A 442 8.89 17.18 -9.51
N ALA A 443 9.73 17.11 -8.48
CA ALA A 443 9.57 17.93 -7.30
C ALA A 443 10.07 19.35 -7.60
N ARG A 444 9.27 20.36 -7.24
CA ARG A 444 9.58 21.77 -7.52
C ARG A 444 10.91 22.21 -6.92
N THR A 445 11.65 23.03 -7.66
CA THR A 445 12.93 23.65 -7.22
C THR A 445 12.77 25.13 -6.88
N SER A 446 11.55 25.65 -7.00
CA SER A 446 11.15 27.03 -6.71
C SER A 446 9.68 27.03 -6.32
N LEU A 447 9.26 28.00 -5.50
CA LEU A 447 7.85 28.18 -5.15
C LEU A 447 7.06 28.92 -6.23
N LEU A 448 7.74 29.59 -7.18
CA LEU A 448 7.11 30.39 -8.22
C LEU A 448 6.08 29.64 -9.08
N PRO A 449 6.33 28.41 -9.59
CA PRO A 449 5.34 27.70 -10.42
C PRO A 449 4.01 27.51 -9.69
N GLY A 450 4.07 27.17 -8.39
CA GLY A 450 2.89 27.00 -7.54
C GLY A 450 2.12 28.31 -7.38
N LEU A 451 2.82 29.39 -7.01
CA LEU A 451 2.22 30.72 -6.87
C LEU A 451 1.55 31.19 -8.17
N LEU A 452 2.22 31.02 -9.32
CA LEU A 452 1.71 31.47 -10.61
C LEU A 452 0.50 30.65 -11.08
N LYS A 453 0.49 29.34 -10.84
CA LYS A 453 -0.71 28.51 -11.07
C LYS A 453 -1.86 28.96 -10.18
N THR A 454 -1.61 29.22 -8.90
CA THR A 454 -2.67 29.73 -8.01
C THR A 454 -3.24 31.06 -8.48
N LEU A 455 -2.40 32.00 -8.92
CA LEU A 455 -2.87 33.24 -9.54
C LEU A 455 -3.67 32.96 -10.82
N SER A 456 -3.23 31.98 -11.61
CA SER A 456 -3.85 31.64 -12.88
C SER A 456 -5.28 31.11 -12.71
N GLU A 457 -5.49 30.24 -11.73
CA GLU A 457 -6.81 29.71 -11.37
C GLU A 457 -7.74 30.76 -10.74
N ASN A 458 -7.17 31.85 -10.20
CA ASN A 458 -7.92 32.88 -9.47
C ASN A 458 -8.06 34.22 -10.23
N LYS A 459 -7.90 34.23 -11.57
CA LYS A 459 -8.04 35.46 -12.40
C LYS A 459 -9.38 36.18 -12.26
N ALA A 460 -10.44 35.47 -11.87
CA ALA A 460 -11.77 36.04 -11.68
C ALA A 460 -11.89 36.87 -10.40
N MET A 461 -10.94 36.75 -9.46
CA MET A 461 -10.94 37.48 -8.20
C MET A 461 -10.61 38.96 -8.42
N LYS A 462 -11.04 39.80 -7.47
CA LYS A 462 -10.78 41.25 -7.51
C LYS A 462 -9.29 41.53 -7.30
N LEU A 463 -8.70 42.25 -8.24
CA LEU A 463 -7.31 42.71 -8.16
C LEU A 463 -7.13 43.87 -7.16
N PRO A 464 -5.95 44.02 -6.55
CA PRO A 464 -4.76 43.16 -6.69
C PRO A 464 -4.86 41.86 -5.87
N LEU A 465 -4.18 40.80 -6.32
CA LEU A 465 -3.96 39.58 -5.54
C LEU A 465 -2.54 39.59 -4.96
N GLN A 466 -2.45 39.28 -3.67
CA GLN A 466 -1.19 39.29 -2.91
C GLN A 466 -1.09 37.98 -2.15
N ILE A 467 -0.30 37.05 -2.69
CA ILE A 467 -0.17 35.72 -2.13
C ILE A 467 1.26 35.43 -1.69
N ILE A 468 1.39 34.65 -0.62
CA ILE A 468 2.68 34.14 -0.13
C ILE A 468 2.63 32.62 0.03
N GLU A 469 3.81 32.01 0.00
CA GLU A 469 4.00 30.62 0.41
C GLU A 469 5.30 30.53 1.21
N SER A 470 5.30 29.76 2.30
CA SER A 470 6.52 29.35 3.00
C SER A 470 6.55 27.82 3.06
N ALA A 471 7.44 27.19 2.30
CA ALA A 471 7.44 25.74 2.12
C ALA A 471 8.78 25.22 1.60
N ASP A 472 8.92 23.90 1.58
CA ASP A 472 10.11 23.24 1.04
C ASP A 472 10.10 23.23 -0.49
N VAL A 473 11.29 23.39 -1.06
CA VAL A 473 11.65 22.97 -2.42
C VAL A 473 12.69 21.85 -2.33
N VAL A 474 12.85 21.07 -3.40
CA VAL A 474 13.73 19.89 -3.40
C VAL A 474 14.83 20.06 -4.43
N PHE A 475 16.06 19.81 -4.00
CA PHE A 475 17.25 19.79 -4.85
C PHE A 475 17.91 18.43 -4.82
N LYS A 476 18.49 18.00 -5.93
CA LYS A 476 19.51 16.93 -5.90
C LYS A 476 20.73 17.42 -5.15
N ASP A 477 21.32 16.53 -4.36
CA ASP A 477 22.53 16.81 -3.59
C ASP A 477 23.27 15.49 -3.33
N ASP A 478 24.32 15.22 -4.10
CA ASP A 478 25.11 13.99 -3.98
C ASP A 478 25.89 13.86 -2.65
N SER A 479 25.96 14.93 -1.84
CA SER A 479 26.64 14.89 -0.55
C SER A 479 25.83 14.24 0.58
N VAL A 480 24.51 14.12 0.42
CA VAL A 480 23.61 13.51 1.41
C VAL A 480 23.18 12.10 1.01
N GLU A 481 22.86 11.26 2.00
CA GLU A 481 22.52 9.83 1.80
C GLU A 481 21.43 9.60 0.74
N ARG A 482 20.37 10.43 0.75
CA ARG A 482 19.24 10.32 -0.17
C ARG A 482 19.50 10.93 -1.55
N LYS A 483 20.68 11.54 -1.76
CA LYS A 483 21.04 12.31 -2.96
C LYS A 483 20.08 13.46 -3.30
N ALA A 484 19.29 13.87 -2.31
CA ALA A 484 18.31 14.95 -2.42
C ALA A 484 18.16 15.62 -1.06
N ARG A 485 18.01 16.94 -1.07
CA ARG A 485 17.79 17.77 0.12
C ARG A 485 16.58 18.66 -0.06
N ASN A 486 15.93 18.96 1.05
CA ASN A 486 14.91 20.01 1.10
C ASN A 486 15.58 21.35 1.44
N GLU A 487 14.98 22.43 0.97
CA GLU A 487 15.35 23.80 1.34
C GLU A 487 14.07 24.59 1.64
N ARG A 488 13.96 25.14 2.85
CA ARG A 488 12.81 25.97 3.23
C ARG A 488 12.91 27.35 2.58
N ARG A 489 11.97 27.64 1.68
CA ARG A 489 11.86 28.94 1.02
C ARG A 489 10.61 29.68 1.46
N TRP A 490 10.68 31.00 1.31
CA TRP A 490 9.53 31.89 1.38
C TRP A 490 9.46 32.69 0.08
N ALA A 491 8.28 32.73 -0.52
CA ALA A 491 8.02 33.45 -1.75
C ALA A 491 6.73 34.24 -1.66
N ALA A 492 6.66 35.31 -2.45
CA ALA A 492 5.50 36.18 -2.58
C ALA A 492 5.23 36.51 -4.05
N ALA A 493 3.97 36.68 -4.42
CA ALA A 493 3.56 37.14 -5.74
C ALA A 493 2.45 38.20 -5.66
N HIS A 494 2.70 39.37 -6.24
CA HIS A 494 1.74 40.46 -6.40
C HIS A 494 1.24 40.49 -7.84
N TYR A 495 -0.07 40.28 -8.05
CA TYR A 495 -0.72 40.34 -9.37
C TYR A 495 -1.71 41.49 -9.41
N GLY A 496 -1.49 42.46 -10.29
CA GLY A 496 -2.28 43.69 -10.35
C GLY A 496 -2.18 44.40 -11.69
N LYS A 497 -3.04 45.40 -11.92
CA LYS A 497 -3.04 46.19 -13.17
C LYS A 497 -1.70 46.91 -13.42
N THR A 498 -0.96 47.17 -12.35
CA THR A 498 0.42 47.67 -12.34
C THR A 498 1.33 46.58 -11.75
N SER A 499 2.64 46.63 -12.03
CA SER A 499 3.58 45.60 -11.57
C SER A 499 3.65 45.45 -10.05
N GLY A 500 3.56 46.54 -9.29
CA GLY A 500 3.65 46.50 -7.83
C GLY A 500 5.02 46.04 -7.33
N PHE A 501 6.09 46.37 -8.07
CA PHE A 501 7.46 46.00 -7.69
C PHE A 501 7.83 46.57 -6.31
N GLU A 502 7.46 47.83 -6.07
CA GLU A 502 7.61 48.53 -4.80
C GLU A 502 6.86 47.88 -3.64
N ILE A 503 5.76 47.16 -3.91
CA ILE A 503 4.97 46.47 -2.89
C ILE A 503 5.68 45.18 -2.46
N VAL A 504 6.18 44.41 -3.44
CA VAL A 504 6.98 43.20 -3.21
C VAL A 504 8.30 43.55 -2.51
N HIS A 505 8.97 44.62 -2.94
CA HIS A 505 10.17 45.13 -2.27
C HIS A 505 9.87 45.58 -0.84
N GLY A 506 8.78 46.33 -0.60
CA GLY A 506 8.39 46.72 0.76
C GLY A 506 8.05 45.53 1.67
N LEU A 507 7.52 44.43 1.11
CA LEU A 507 7.32 43.19 1.87
C LEU A 507 8.64 42.54 2.26
N LEU A 508 9.63 42.50 1.35
CA LEU A 508 10.99 42.07 1.66
C LEU A 508 11.56 42.88 2.83
N ASP A 509 11.49 44.22 2.75
CA ASP A 509 12.00 45.12 3.78
C ASP A 509 11.33 44.87 5.13
N ARG A 510 10.01 44.65 5.13
CA ARG A 510 9.23 44.33 6.33
C ARG A 510 9.72 43.03 6.97
N VAL A 511 9.89 41.97 6.18
CA VAL A 511 10.36 40.67 6.69
C VAL A 511 11.80 40.78 7.21
N MET A 512 12.71 41.43 6.46
CA MET A 512 14.09 41.65 6.91
C MET A 512 14.16 42.45 8.21
N THR A 513 13.33 43.49 8.34
CA THR A 513 13.23 44.29 9.57
C THR A 513 12.77 43.43 10.75
N MET A 514 11.78 42.56 10.57
CA MET A 514 11.34 41.64 11.61
C MET A 514 12.45 40.66 12.00
N LEU A 515 13.21 40.16 11.02
CA LEU A 515 14.39 39.31 11.23
C LEU A 515 15.60 40.07 11.81
N LYS A 516 15.46 41.38 12.06
CA LYS A 516 16.50 42.29 12.56
C LYS A 516 17.72 42.39 11.65
N VAL A 517 17.51 42.29 10.34
CA VAL A 517 18.55 42.45 9.33
C VAL A 517 18.38 43.82 8.67
N ALA A 518 19.33 44.73 8.90
CA ALA A 518 19.26 46.10 8.42
C ALA A 518 19.61 46.21 6.93
N PHE A 519 18.99 47.15 6.21
CA PHE A 519 19.35 47.47 4.83
C PHE A 519 20.66 48.28 4.80
N VAL A 520 21.63 47.83 4.00
CA VAL A 520 22.95 48.48 3.90
C VAL A 520 22.99 49.39 2.68
N THR A 521 23.18 50.68 2.90
CA THR A 521 23.06 51.72 1.86
C THR A 521 24.37 52.10 1.17
N HIS A 522 25.56 51.68 1.63
CA HIS A 522 26.84 52.13 1.06
C HIS A 522 27.89 51.01 0.83
N GLU A 523 28.59 51.18 -0.31
CA GLU A 523 29.70 50.42 -0.95
C GLU A 523 29.41 49.31 -1.99
N GLU A 524 28.18 48.82 -2.20
CA GLU A 524 27.96 47.69 -3.15
C GLU A 524 26.74 47.81 -4.11
N GLY A 525 26.14 48.99 -4.35
CA GLY A 525 25.09 49.06 -5.39
C GLY A 525 24.28 50.35 -5.68
N LEU A 526 24.41 51.44 -4.93
CA LEU A 526 23.65 52.68 -5.20
C LEU A 526 24.54 53.93 -5.04
N GLU A 527 24.84 54.64 -6.14
CA GLU A 527 25.52 55.95 -6.09
C GLU A 527 24.50 57.08 -5.85
N GLY A 528 24.40 57.53 -4.60
CA GLY A 528 23.64 58.72 -4.18
C GLY A 528 24.51 59.66 -3.34
N LYS A 529 24.24 60.97 -3.44
CA LYS A 529 25.10 62.07 -2.96
C LYS A 529 25.55 61.94 -1.50
N SER A 530 26.86 62.20 -1.32
CA SER A 530 27.63 62.20 -0.08
C SER A 530 26.99 62.96 1.08
N ILE A 531 26.99 62.33 2.26
CA ILE A 531 26.94 63.01 3.56
C ILE A 531 28.22 62.59 4.31
N ASP A 532 28.98 63.59 4.76
CA ASP A 532 30.29 63.45 5.41
C ASP A 532 30.24 62.60 6.67
N TYR A 533 31.05 61.52 6.72
CA TYR A 533 31.55 60.98 7.99
C TYR A 533 33.00 60.49 7.86
N THR A 534 33.75 60.76 8.94
CA THR A 534 35.14 60.35 9.19
C THR A 534 35.35 58.84 9.05
N VAL A 535 36.30 58.47 8.19
CA VAL A 535 36.79 57.11 7.96
C VAL A 535 37.48 56.60 9.23
N LYS A 536 36.99 55.49 9.80
CA LYS A 536 37.79 54.64 10.69
C LYS A 536 38.64 53.72 9.82
N GLU A 537 39.94 53.66 10.05
CA GLU A 537 40.83 52.69 9.43
C GLU A 537 40.39 51.27 9.85
N ASN A 538 39.98 50.45 8.86
CA ASN A 538 39.42 49.10 8.96
C ASN A 538 38.03 48.95 9.63
N PRO A 539 36.93 49.34 8.97
CA PRO A 539 35.61 48.86 9.34
C PRO A 539 35.41 47.46 8.77
N SER A 540 35.22 46.45 9.62
CA SER A 540 34.53 45.23 9.19
C SER A 540 33.18 45.64 8.60
N LYS A 541 32.87 45.22 7.36
CA LYS A 541 31.61 45.58 6.71
C LYS A 541 30.43 45.18 7.63
N ALA A 542 29.49 46.09 7.83
CA ALA A 542 28.34 45.84 8.71
C ALA A 542 27.50 44.66 8.18
N ASP A 543 26.99 43.85 9.11
CA ASP A 543 25.96 42.84 8.83
C ASP A 543 24.66 43.52 8.39
N GLY A 544 23.95 42.88 7.47
CA GLY A 544 22.74 43.44 6.85
C GLY A 544 22.46 42.83 5.49
N TYR A 545 21.47 43.36 4.79
CA TYR A 545 21.09 42.92 3.45
C TYR A 545 21.15 44.06 2.45
N PHE A 546 21.35 43.70 1.18
CA PHE A 546 21.27 44.63 0.05
C PHE A 546 20.76 43.88 -1.18
N ILE A 547 20.36 44.65 -2.19
CA ILE A 547 19.90 44.13 -3.48
C ILE A 547 20.84 44.59 -4.57
N GLN A 548 21.10 43.72 -5.55
CA GLN A 548 21.95 44.01 -6.70
C GLN A 548 21.18 43.72 -7.99
N GLU A 549 21.19 44.65 -8.94
CA GLU A 549 20.53 44.46 -10.23
C GLU A 549 21.05 43.21 -10.95
N ILE A 550 20.12 42.43 -11.53
CA ILE A 550 20.42 41.24 -12.32
C ILE A 550 19.63 41.26 -13.64
N ASP A 551 20.16 40.58 -14.66
CA ASP A 551 19.51 40.38 -15.97
C ASP A 551 19.24 38.87 -16.16
N GLU A 552 18.20 38.36 -15.50
CA GLU A 552 17.79 36.96 -15.60
C GLU A 552 16.55 36.80 -16.49
N PRO A 553 16.49 35.78 -17.38
CA PRO A 553 15.40 35.63 -18.35
C PRO A 553 13.99 35.48 -17.75
N THR A 554 13.88 35.05 -16.50
CA THR A 554 12.61 34.93 -15.77
C THR A 554 11.94 36.30 -15.58
N PHE A 555 12.72 37.38 -15.54
CA PHE A 555 12.26 38.72 -15.20
C PHE A 555 12.36 39.71 -16.36
N PHE A 556 11.63 40.81 -16.25
CA PHE A 556 11.70 41.94 -17.17
C PHE A 556 13.01 42.72 -16.96
N LYS A 557 13.70 43.03 -18.06
CA LYS A 557 15.00 43.68 -18.03
C LYS A 557 14.99 45.01 -17.26
N GLY A 558 15.97 45.19 -16.37
CA GLY A 558 16.09 46.37 -15.51
C GLY A 558 15.06 46.44 -14.37
N ARG A 559 14.31 45.35 -14.13
CA ARG A 559 13.29 45.23 -13.08
C ARG A 559 13.45 43.95 -12.26
N ALA A 560 14.70 43.55 -12.01
CA ALA A 560 15.05 42.39 -11.21
C ALA A 560 16.29 42.67 -10.36
N ALA A 561 16.34 42.08 -9.18
CA ALA A 561 17.50 42.15 -8.31
C ALA A 561 17.72 40.82 -7.56
N ALA A 562 18.99 40.46 -7.38
CA ALA A 562 19.40 39.41 -6.45
C ALA A 562 19.44 39.98 -5.04
N ILE A 563 19.03 39.17 -4.06
CA ILE A 563 19.00 39.54 -2.65
C ILE A 563 20.21 38.90 -1.98
N TYR A 564 21.06 39.73 -1.39
CA TYR A 564 22.23 39.30 -0.64
C TYR A 564 22.09 39.64 0.84
N VAL A 565 22.57 38.73 1.68
CA VAL A 565 22.63 38.91 3.13
C VAL A 565 24.05 38.65 3.60
N ARG A 566 24.55 39.55 4.46
CA ARG A 566 25.81 39.41 5.20
C ARG A 566 25.48 39.19 6.68
N LEU A 567 25.81 38.02 7.20
CA LEU A 567 25.64 37.66 8.61
C LEU A 567 26.93 36.99 9.11
N GLY A 568 27.49 37.49 10.22
CA GLY A 568 28.71 36.92 10.79
C GLY A 568 29.93 37.01 9.85
N GLY A 569 29.94 38.00 8.94
CA GLY A 569 31.00 38.17 7.93
C GLY A 569 30.85 37.30 6.67
N GLU A 570 29.88 36.38 6.61
CA GLU A 570 29.61 35.58 5.41
C GLU A 570 28.57 36.26 4.51
N LEU A 571 28.92 36.49 3.24
CA LEU A 571 28.01 37.01 2.22
C LEU A 571 27.35 35.85 1.46
N LYS A 572 26.02 35.80 1.43
CA LYS A 572 25.25 34.77 0.71
C LYS A 572 24.17 35.42 -0.16
N ARG A 573 24.03 34.97 -1.42
CA ARG A 573 22.82 35.22 -2.22
C ARG A 573 21.72 34.33 -1.66
N ILE A 574 20.66 34.93 -1.15
CA ILE A 574 19.58 34.20 -0.50
C ILE A 574 18.36 34.05 -1.40
N GLY A 575 18.29 34.81 -2.50
CA GLY A 575 17.14 34.78 -3.40
C GLY A 575 17.14 35.91 -4.40
N GLU A 576 15.96 36.22 -4.90
CA GLU A 576 15.73 37.21 -5.95
C GLU A 576 14.33 37.83 -5.85
N LEU A 577 14.19 39.04 -6.38
CA LEU A 577 12.91 39.70 -6.58
C LEU A 577 12.86 40.38 -7.95
N GLY A 578 11.69 40.46 -8.56
CA GLY A 578 11.56 41.07 -9.88
C GLY A 578 10.15 41.12 -10.42
N VAL A 579 9.97 41.89 -11.50
CA VAL A 579 8.77 41.86 -12.33
C VAL A 579 8.94 40.73 -13.34
N LEU A 580 7.99 39.79 -13.43
CA LEU A 580 8.10 38.66 -14.35
C LEU A 580 8.11 39.09 -15.82
N HIS A 581 8.88 38.36 -16.62
CA HIS A 581 8.95 38.57 -18.06
C HIS A 581 7.60 38.26 -18.73
N PRO A 582 7.12 39.02 -19.74
CA PRO A 582 5.85 38.77 -20.40
C PRO A 582 5.66 37.34 -20.95
N THR A 583 6.73 36.69 -21.40
CA THR A 583 6.66 35.30 -21.89
C THR A 583 6.38 34.30 -20.77
N VAL A 584 6.84 34.56 -19.54
CA VAL A 584 6.49 33.74 -18.36
C VAL A 584 5.01 33.91 -18.07
N LEU A 585 4.52 35.15 -18.05
CA LEU A 585 3.11 35.45 -17.81
C LEU A 585 2.22 34.77 -18.85
N GLU A 586 2.59 34.79 -20.13
CA GLU A 586 1.87 34.12 -21.21
C GLU A 586 1.79 32.60 -21.00
N LYS A 587 2.90 31.95 -20.62
CA LYS A 587 2.94 30.50 -20.35
C LYS A 587 2.05 30.09 -19.18
N PHE A 588 1.90 30.95 -18.16
CA PHE A 588 0.96 30.74 -17.04
C PHE A 588 -0.44 31.37 -17.30
N ASP A 589 -0.72 31.85 -18.51
CA ASP A 589 -1.98 32.52 -18.93
C ASP A 589 -2.37 33.75 -18.07
N LEU A 590 -1.39 34.47 -17.54
CA LEU A 590 -1.60 35.68 -16.73
C LEU A 590 -1.59 36.94 -17.62
N ARG A 591 -2.65 37.76 -17.53
CA ARG A 591 -2.83 38.93 -18.42
C ARG A 591 -2.23 40.22 -17.87
N TYR A 592 -2.17 40.34 -16.55
CA TYR A 592 -1.62 41.52 -15.89
C TYR A 592 -0.19 41.25 -15.38
N PRO A 593 0.60 42.31 -15.15
CA PRO A 593 1.92 42.17 -14.55
C PRO A 593 1.91 41.43 -13.21
N VAL A 594 2.95 40.64 -12.96
CA VAL A 594 3.23 40.00 -11.67
C VAL A 594 4.61 40.41 -11.20
N SER A 595 4.73 40.88 -9.95
CA SER A 595 6.03 40.98 -9.26
C SER A 595 6.15 39.87 -8.24
N THR A 596 7.33 39.27 -8.14
CA THR A 596 7.60 38.17 -7.22
C THR A 596 8.86 38.41 -6.40
N LEU A 597 8.95 37.77 -5.24
CA LEU A 597 10.19 37.54 -4.50
C LEU A 597 10.23 36.08 -4.05
N GLU A 598 11.43 35.51 -3.96
CA GLU A 598 11.66 34.20 -3.35
C GLU A 598 13.02 34.22 -2.63
N ILE A 599 13.07 33.82 -1.36
CA ILE A 599 14.31 33.67 -0.60
C ILE A 599 14.37 32.34 0.17
N ASN A 600 15.58 31.86 0.42
CA ASN A 600 15.89 30.76 1.33
C ASN A 600 15.87 31.26 2.78
N LEU A 601 14.96 30.71 3.61
CA LEU A 601 14.82 31.08 5.02
C LEU A 601 15.87 30.41 5.92
N GLU A 602 16.48 29.30 5.50
CA GLU A 602 17.44 28.57 6.33
C GLU A 602 18.70 29.39 6.64
N VAL A 603 18.97 30.43 5.86
CA VAL A 603 20.13 31.32 6.04
C VAL A 603 20.01 32.18 7.31
N PHE A 604 18.82 32.29 7.91
CA PHE A 604 18.58 33.08 9.14
C PHE A 604 18.56 32.25 10.43
N LEU A 605 18.94 30.96 10.35
CA LEU A 605 19.12 30.07 11.51
C LEU A 605 20.60 29.93 11.85
#